data_AF-A0A0Q7NUV4-F1
#
_entry.id   AF-A0A0Q7NUV4-F1
#
_cell.length_a   1.000
_cell.length_b   1.000
_cell.length_c   1.000
_cell.angle_alpha   90.00
_cell.angle_beta   90.00
_cell.angle_gamma   90.00
#
_symmetry.space_group_name_H-M   'P 1'
#
loop_
_entity.id
_entity.type
_entity.pdbx_description
1 polymer ?
#
loop_
_entity_poly.entity_id
_entity_poly.type
_entity_poly.pdbx_seq_one_letter_code
_entity_poly.pdbx_strand_id
1 'polypeptide(L)'
;MSEQGLPSSKEELADFMDRLSFSDEPTDAPPRLPVNEDIMVTTSIRLPLGLHSRLKSLADERRVGVSTLLREWAEAAVADIDDEDQMISLAEAKRALSRVHPIHRAS
;
A
#
# COMPACT_ATOMS: atom_id res chain seq x y z
N MET A 1 9.55 25.18 -8.84
CA MET A 1 11.01 25.15 -8.58
C MET A 1 11.60 24.33 -9.70
N SER A 2 12.24 24.96 -10.67
CA SER A 2 12.91 24.23 -11.75
C SER A 2 14.13 23.55 -11.14
N GLU A 3 14.20 22.23 -11.23
CA GLU A 3 15.34 21.45 -10.77
C GLU A 3 16.57 21.92 -11.56
N GLN A 4 17.43 22.69 -10.90
CA GLN A 4 18.61 23.31 -11.51
C GLN A 4 19.52 22.22 -12.07
N GLY A 5 19.59 22.11 -13.40
CA GLY A 5 20.49 21.18 -14.10
C GLY A 5 19.83 20.24 -15.11
N LEU A 6 18.49 20.19 -15.18
CA LEU A 6 17.81 19.42 -16.23
C LEU A 6 17.57 20.27 -17.50
N PRO A 7 17.79 19.70 -18.70
CA PRO A 7 17.51 20.38 -19.96
C PRO A 7 16.01 20.66 -20.10
N SER A 8 15.70 21.88 -20.56
CA SER A 8 14.34 22.41 -20.69
C SER A 8 13.90 22.61 -22.15
N SER A 9 14.82 22.47 -23.10
CA SER A 9 14.58 22.49 -24.54
C SER A 9 15.12 21.23 -25.23
N LYS A 10 14.75 21.03 -26.50
CA LYS A 10 15.24 19.88 -27.29
C LYS A 10 16.73 20.00 -27.59
N GLU A 11 17.19 21.21 -27.86
CA GLU A 11 18.59 21.52 -28.12
C GLU A 11 19.43 21.28 -26.86
N GLU A 12 18.97 21.76 -25.70
CA GLU A 12 19.64 21.48 -24.41
C GLU A 12 19.67 19.99 -24.08
N LEU A 13 18.62 19.24 -24.42
CA LEU A 13 18.58 17.79 -24.23
C LEU A 13 19.60 17.09 -25.13
N ALA A 14 19.73 17.51 -26.39
CA ALA A 14 20.72 16.95 -27.30
C ALA A 14 22.15 17.19 -26.78
N ASP A 15 22.48 18.42 -26.39
CA ASP A 15 23.78 18.76 -25.82
C ASP A 15 24.07 18.01 -24.51
N PHE A 16 23.05 17.80 -23.68
CA PHE A 16 23.16 17.02 -22.45
C PHE A 16 23.46 15.54 -22.75
N MET A 17 22.73 14.95 -23.70
CA MET A 17 22.90 13.54 -24.08
C MET A 17 24.26 13.28 -24.75
N ASP A 18 24.75 14.22 -25.56
CA ASP A 18 26.07 14.14 -26.22
C ASP A 18 27.24 14.13 -25.22
N ARG A 19 27.02 14.64 -24.00
CA ARG A 19 28.02 14.64 -22.92
C ARG A 19 28.01 13.36 -22.08
N LEU A 20 27.05 12.45 -22.30
CA LEU A 20 27.02 11.19 -21.57
C LEU A 20 28.15 10.28 -22.04
N SER A 21 28.93 9.79 -21.08
CA SER A 21 29.90 8.72 -21.31
C SER A 21 29.52 7.53 -20.44
N PHE A 22 29.53 6.34 -21.02
CA PHE A 22 29.29 5.09 -20.32
C PHE A 22 30.64 4.39 -20.14
N SER A 23 30.96 4.00 -18.92
CA SER A 23 32.12 3.15 -18.63
C SER A 23 31.65 1.76 -18.20
N ASP A 24 32.44 0.75 -18.56
CA ASP A 24 32.27 -0.62 -18.06
C ASP A 24 33.01 -0.84 -16.72
N GLU A 25 33.45 0.25 -16.08
CA GLU A 25 34.10 0.17 -14.78
C GLU A 25 33.09 -0.31 -13.74
N PRO A 26 33.44 -1.29 -12.89
CA PRO A 26 32.57 -1.74 -11.81
C PRO A 26 32.28 -0.55 -10.89
N THR A 27 31.04 -0.10 -10.88
CA THR A 27 30.56 0.87 -9.90
C THR A 27 29.98 0.15 -8.69
N ASP A 28 30.05 0.80 -7.52
CA ASP A 28 29.38 0.27 -6.34
C ASP A 28 27.88 0.20 -6.60
N ALA A 29 27.31 -0.99 -6.39
CA ALA A 29 25.87 -1.15 -6.44
C ALA A 29 25.23 -0.21 -5.40
N PRO A 30 24.08 0.41 -5.71
CA PRO A 30 23.35 1.18 -4.71
C PRO A 30 23.10 0.32 -3.47
N PRO A 31 23.15 0.92 -2.26
CA PRO A 31 23.02 0.18 -1.02
C PRO A 31 21.75 -0.66 -1.04
N ARG A 32 21.88 -1.93 -0.64
CA ARG A 32 20.72 -2.81 -0.51
C ARG A 32 19.77 -2.19 0.50
N LEU A 33 18.49 -2.22 0.15
CA LEU A 33 17.45 -1.79 1.05
C LEU A 33 17.50 -2.60 2.36
N PRO A 34 17.31 -1.97 3.54
CA PRO A 34 17.34 -2.66 4.82
C PRO A 34 16.28 -3.78 4.87
N VAL A 35 16.68 -4.99 5.27
CA VAL A 35 15.80 -6.19 5.24
C VAL A 35 14.65 -6.10 6.25
N ASN A 36 14.76 -5.24 7.27
CA ASN A 36 13.82 -5.15 8.39
C ASN A 36 13.08 -3.80 8.45
N GLU A 37 13.10 -3.02 7.37
CA GLU A 37 12.33 -1.78 7.29
C GLU A 37 11.06 -1.99 6.47
N ASP A 38 9.97 -1.35 6.90
CA ASP A 38 8.71 -1.37 6.18
C ASP A 38 8.77 -0.36 5.02
N ILE A 39 9.26 -0.85 3.89
CA ILE A 39 9.55 -0.01 2.72
C ILE A 39 8.26 0.25 1.96
N MET A 40 7.79 1.48 2.05
CA MET A 40 6.59 1.94 1.36
C MET A 40 6.83 2.07 -0.14
N VAL A 41 6.08 1.29 -0.93
CA VAL A 41 6.12 1.35 -2.40
C VAL A 41 4.92 2.14 -2.94
N THR A 42 5.17 3.09 -3.83
CA THR A 42 4.10 3.80 -4.54
C THR A 42 3.49 2.88 -5.60
N THR A 43 2.19 2.62 -5.50
CA THR A 43 1.45 1.78 -6.44
C THR A 43 0.34 2.58 -7.11
N SER A 44 0.24 2.48 -8.44
CA SER A 44 -0.87 3.06 -9.20
C SER A 44 -2.01 2.05 -9.32
N ILE A 45 -3.21 2.44 -8.88
CA ILE A 45 -4.42 1.62 -8.97
C ILE A 45 -5.51 2.36 -9.75
N ARG A 46 -6.32 1.62 -10.51
CA ARG A 46 -7.50 2.18 -11.19
C ARG A 46 -8.72 1.99 -10.31
N LEU A 47 -9.42 3.09 -10.03
CA LEU A 47 -10.63 3.08 -9.23
C LEU A 47 -11.76 3.81 -9.98
N PRO A 48 -13.01 3.35 -9.89
CA PRO A 48 -14.16 4.15 -10.30
C PRO A 48 -14.18 5.50 -9.56
N LEU A 49 -14.54 6.58 -10.26
CA LEU A 49 -14.53 7.93 -9.69
C LEU A 49 -15.39 8.03 -8.42
N GLY A 50 -16.59 7.43 -8.43
CA GLY A 50 -17.47 7.43 -7.26
C GLY A 50 -16.85 6.77 -6.03
N LEU A 51 -16.11 5.66 -6.23
CA LEU A 51 -15.40 4.99 -5.16
C LEU A 51 -14.27 5.87 -4.61
N HIS A 52 -13.46 6.45 -5.50
CA HIS A 52 -12.39 7.37 -5.09
C HIS A 52 -12.92 8.58 -4.30
N SER A 53 -14.03 9.18 -4.72
CA SER A 53 -14.68 10.27 -3.99
C SER A 53 -15.17 9.82 -2.61
N ARG A 54 -15.76 8.62 -2.49
CA ARG A 54 -16.21 8.10 -1.19
C ARG A 54 -15.04 7.83 -0.25
N LEU A 55 -13.93 7.28 -0.77
CA LEU A 55 -12.70 7.06 -0.02
C LEU A 55 -12.14 8.36 0.54
N LYS A 56 -12.15 9.45 -0.24
CA LYS A 56 -11.77 10.79 0.25
C LYS A 56 -12.62 11.23 1.43
N SER A 57 -13.95 11.16 1.31
CA SER A 57 -14.84 11.53 2.43
C SER A 57 -14.60 10.70 3.68
N LEU A 58 -14.39 9.38 3.53
CA LEU A 58 -14.12 8.49 4.66
C LEU A 58 -12.78 8.80 5.34
N ALA A 59 -11.76 9.15 4.56
CA ALA A 59 -10.46 9.57 5.09
C ALA A 59 -10.58 10.89 5.86
N ASP A 60 -11.34 11.86 5.33
CA ASP A 60 -11.62 13.14 5.98
C ASP A 60 -12.41 12.96 7.29
N GLU A 61 -13.46 12.12 7.29
CA GLU A 61 -14.24 11.76 8.48
C GLU A 61 -13.34 11.18 9.59
N ARG A 62 -12.32 10.40 9.21
CA ARG A 62 -11.34 9.78 10.13
C ARG A 62 -10.12 10.66 10.42
N ARG A 63 -10.01 11.84 9.77
CA ARG A 63 -8.86 12.76 9.86
C ARG A 63 -7.51 12.10 9.50
N VAL A 64 -7.50 11.25 8.47
CA VAL A 64 -6.30 10.59 7.94
C VAL A 64 -6.17 10.85 6.44
N GLY A 65 -4.98 10.59 5.87
CA GLY A 65 -4.80 10.61 4.42
C GLY A 65 -5.48 9.43 3.73
N VAL A 66 -5.91 9.61 2.47
CA VAL A 66 -6.50 8.52 1.67
C VAL A 66 -5.53 7.34 1.52
N SER A 67 -4.23 7.61 1.36
CA SER A 67 -3.20 6.56 1.30
C SER A 67 -3.09 5.79 2.61
N THR A 68 -3.17 6.46 3.76
CA THR A 68 -3.21 5.82 5.08
C THR A 68 -4.43 4.92 5.22
N LEU A 69 -5.61 5.44 4.88
CA LEU A 69 -6.86 4.66 4.94
C LEU A 69 -6.79 3.40 4.08
N LEU A 70 -6.34 3.55 2.83
CA LEU A 70 -6.23 2.43 1.89
C LEU A 70 -5.20 1.40 2.34
N ARG A 71 -4.06 1.85 2.90
CA ARG A 71 -3.04 0.96 3.45
C ARG A 71 -3.59 0.16 4.63
N GLU A 72 -4.22 0.81 5.60
CA GLU A 72 -4.80 0.13 6.77
C GLU A 72 -5.84 -0.91 6.36
N TRP A 73 -6.68 -0.60 5.36
CA TRP A 73 -7.65 -1.55 4.84
C TRP A 73 -7.02 -2.71 4.08
N ALA A 74 -5.93 -2.46 3.35
CA ALA A 74 -5.18 -3.53 2.68
C ALA A 74 -4.49 -4.44 3.70
N GLU A 75 -3.85 -3.88 4.71
CA GLU A 75 -3.22 -4.64 5.82
C GLU A 75 -4.26 -5.50 6.54
N ALA A 76 -5.42 -4.92 6.88
CA ALA A 76 -6.50 -5.66 7.54
C ALA A 76 -7.06 -6.78 6.64
N ALA A 77 -7.27 -6.52 5.35
CA ALA A 77 -7.76 -7.53 4.41
C ALA A 77 -6.76 -8.68 4.21
N VAL A 78 -5.46 -8.39 4.18
CA VAL A 78 -4.42 -9.42 4.10
C VAL A 78 -4.38 -10.25 5.38
N ALA A 79 -4.43 -9.60 6.55
CA ALA A 79 -4.46 -10.29 7.83
C ALA A 79 -5.68 -11.22 7.96
N ASP A 80 -6.87 -10.78 7.53
CA ASP A 80 -8.08 -11.62 7.51
C ASP A 80 -7.88 -12.85 6.60
N ILE A 81 -7.26 -12.70 5.43
CA ILE A 81 -6.99 -13.82 4.51
C ILE A 81 -6.00 -14.81 5.13
N ASP A 82 -4.92 -14.30 5.75
CA ASP A 82 -3.91 -15.13 6.41
C ASP A 82 -4.49 -15.88 7.64
N ASP A 83 -5.45 -15.26 8.34
CA ASP A 83 -6.16 -15.86 9.46
C ASP A 83 -7.27 -16.85 9.01
N GLU A 84 -7.87 -16.69 7.84
CA GLU A 84 -8.84 -17.67 7.29
C GLU A 84 -8.19 -19.05 7.02
N ASP A 85 -6.89 -19.07 6.71
CA ASP A 85 -6.10 -20.31 6.62
C ASP A 85 -5.75 -20.91 8.00
N GLN A 86 -5.94 -20.17 9.10
CA GLN A 86 -5.97 -20.75 10.44
C GLN A 86 -7.32 -21.44 10.67
N MET A 87 -7.39 -22.72 10.28
CA MET A 87 -8.49 -23.59 10.69
C MET A 87 -8.69 -23.52 12.21
N ILE A 88 -9.82 -22.95 12.65
CA ILE A 88 -10.19 -23.00 14.07
C ILE A 88 -10.42 -24.47 14.47
N SER A 89 -9.93 -24.87 15.64
CA SER A 89 -10.20 -26.21 16.16
C SER A 89 -11.70 -26.41 16.36
N LEU A 90 -12.24 -27.55 15.92
CA LEU A 90 -13.64 -27.92 16.13
C LEU A 90 -14.05 -27.87 17.61
N ALA A 91 -13.11 -28.08 18.54
CA ALA A 91 -13.36 -27.95 19.97
C ALA A 91 -13.58 -26.49 20.39
N GLU A 92 -12.81 -25.56 19.84
CA GLU A 92 -12.94 -24.13 20.10
C GLU A 92 -14.21 -23.56 19.47
N ALA A 93 -14.55 -24.00 18.24
CA ALA A 93 -15.81 -23.67 17.59
C ALA A 93 -17.01 -24.12 18.44
N LYS A 94 -17.00 -25.37 18.93
CA LYS A 94 -18.05 -25.89 19.84
C LYS A 94 -18.13 -25.09 21.15
N ARG A 95 -16.98 -24.73 21.72
CA ARG A 95 -16.92 -23.94 22.96
C ARG A 95 -17.46 -22.52 22.74
N ALA A 96 -17.16 -21.88 21.62
CA ALA A 96 -17.68 -20.57 21.26
C ALA A 96 -19.21 -20.61 21.06
N LEU A 97 -19.70 -21.59 20.30
CA LEU A 97 -21.14 -21.79 20.08
C LEU A 97 -21.91 -22.06 21.38
N SER A 98 -21.32 -22.81 22.33
CA SER A 98 -21.95 -23.04 23.64
C SER A 98 -22.08 -21.79 24.51
N ARG A 99 -21.35 -20.71 24.20
CA ARG A 99 -21.39 -19.44 24.96
C ARG A 99 -22.43 -18.47 24.42
N VAL A 100 -22.91 -18.67 23.19
CA VAL A 100 -23.98 -17.87 22.61
C VAL A 100 -25.31 -18.40 23.14
N HIS A 101 -25.90 -17.70 24.11
CA HIS A 101 -27.24 -18.04 24.60
C HIS A 101 -28.28 -17.73 23.50
N PRO A 102 -29.26 -18.63 23.27
CA PRO A 102 -30.35 -18.34 22.35
C PRO A 102 -31.13 -17.12 22.84
N ILE A 103 -31.31 -16.13 21.97
CA ILE A 103 -32.22 -15.01 22.21
C ILE A 103 -33.62 -15.58 22.17
N HIS A 104 -34.20 -15.87 23.34
CA HIS A 104 -35.58 -16.28 23.45
C HIS A 104 -36.46 -15.09 23.03
N ARG A 105 -37.05 -15.16 21.84
CA ARG A 105 -38.06 -14.20 21.39
C ARG A 105 -39.32 -14.47 22.21
N ALA A 106 -39.57 -13.66 23.23
CA ALA A 106 -40.84 -13.64 23.94
C ALA A 106 -41.90 -13.00 23.03
N SER A 107 -43.03 -13.70 22.89
CA SER A 107 -44.25 -13.23 22.22
C SER A 107 -44.91 -12.07 22.95
#